data_AF-A0A3C2BYR1-F1
#
_entry.id   AF-A0A3C2BYR1-F1
#
_cell.length_a   1.000
_cell.length_b   1.000
_cell.length_c   1.000
_cell.angle_alpha   90.00
_cell.angle_beta   90.00
_cell.angle_gamma   90.00
#
_symmetry.space_group_name_H-M   'P 1'
#
loop_
_entity.id
_entity.type
_entity.pdbx_description
1 polymer ?
#
loop_
_entity_poly.entity_id
_entity_poly.type
_entity_poly.pdbx_seq_one_letter_code
_entity_poly.pdbx_strand_id
1 'polypeptide(L)'
;MAIEYREWREGDDLTLLEIWGGPETYQAGQFRAALAVSSAGTDGAPWRRTIVAEDVIDGIGIPVAAGVVYEASLHPERLWTYIEVARDHRRAGIGA
;
A
#
# COMPACT_ATOMS: atom_id res chain seq x y z
N MET A 1 -1.86 -5.34 -19.66
CA MET A 1 -1.31 -4.88 -18.38
C MET A 1 -1.07 -3.40 -18.49
N ALA A 2 -2.04 -2.62 -18.01
CA ALA A 2 -1.89 -1.19 -17.81
C ALA A 2 -1.94 -0.97 -16.30
N ILE A 3 -0.89 -0.39 -15.72
CA ILE A 3 -0.84 -0.11 -14.29
C ILE A 3 -1.36 1.31 -14.08
N GLU A 4 -2.40 1.44 -13.26
CA GLU A 4 -2.93 2.72 -12.82
C GLU A 4 -2.74 2.88 -11.32
N TYR A 5 -2.47 4.10 -10.87
CA TYR A 5 -2.30 4.40 -9.46
C TYR A 5 -3.47 5.24 -8.97
N ARG A 6 -3.98 4.89 -7.80
CA ARG A 6 -5.05 5.63 -7.15
C ARG A 6 -4.85 5.70 -5.64
N GLU A 7 -5.65 6.54 -5.00
CA GLU A 7 -5.72 6.55 -3.54
C GLU A 7 -6.28 5.22 -2.99
N TRP A 8 -5.82 4.90 -1.79
CA TRP A 8 -6.40 3.85 -0.96
C TRP A 8 -7.88 4.12 -0.67
N ARG A 9 -8.69 3.06 -0.70
CA ARG A 9 -10.12 3.04 -0.43
C ARG A 9 -10.44 1.99 0.63
N GLU A 10 -11.58 2.15 1.30
CA GLU A 10 -12.10 1.12 2.20
C GLU A 10 -12.30 -0.20 1.44
N GLY A 11 -11.84 -1.31 2.01
CA GLY A 11 -11.89 -2.64 1.41
C GLY A 11 -10.63 -3.06 0.64
N ASP A 12 -9.71 -2.14 0.32
CA ASP A 12 -8.44 -2.48 -0.34
C ASP A 12 -7.59 -3.45 0.49
N ASP A 13 -7.67 -3.36 1.82
CA ASP A 13 -7.00 -4.30 2.74
C ASP A 13 -7.45 -5.75 2.48
N LEU A 14 -8.76 -5.97 2.34
CA LEU A 14 -9.30 -7.30 2.10
C LEU A 14 -8.94 -7.79 0.69
N THR A 15 -9.11 -6.95 -0.33
CA THR A 15 -8.77 -7.32 -1.71
C THR A 15 -7.27 -7.62 -1.85
N LEU A 16 -6.39 -6.79 -1.29
CA LEU A 16 -4.95 -7.04 -1.31
C LEU A 16 -4.57 -8.27 -0.47
N LEU A 17 -5.27 -8.55 0.63
CA LEU A 17 -5.06 -9.78 1.40
C LEU A 17 -5.38 -11.03 0.57
N GLU A 18 -6.46 -11.00 -0.21
CA GLU A 18 -6.82 -12.11 -1.12
C GLU A 18 -5.76 -12.33 -2.21
N ILE A 19 -5.20 -11.25 -2.76
CA ILE A 19 -4.18 -11.30 -3.81
C ILE A 19 -2.80 -11.68 -3.28
N TRP A 20 -2.37 -11.12 -2.14
CA TRP A 20 -1.04 -11.37 -1.59
C TRP A 20 -0.98 -12.65 -0.76
N GLY A 21 -2.10 -13.09 -0.18
CA GLY A 21 -2.11 -14.11 0.84
C GLY A 21 -1.35 -13.69 2.10
N GLY A 22 -0.81 -14.68 2.83
CA GLY A 22 -0.02 -14.43 4.04
C GLY A 22 1.28 -13.66 3.77
N PRO A 23 1.76 -12.83 4.72
CA PRO A 23 3.02 -12.12 4.55
C PRO A 23 4.20 -13.09 4.45
N GLU A 24 5.13 -12.81 3.53
CA GLU A 24 6.32 -13.65 3.32
C GLU A 24 7.34 -13.56 4.47
N THR A 25 7.25 -12.51 5.30
CA THR A 25 8.11 -12.30 6.47
C THR A 25 7.31 -11.76 7.65
N TYR A 26 7.84 -11.94 8.87
CA TYR A 26 7.27 -11.34 10.07
C TYR A 26 7.17 -9.81 9.97
N GLN A 27 8.21 -9.17 9.43
CA GLN A 27 8.28 -7.73 9.25
C GLN A 27 7.21 -7.22 8.28
N ALA A 28 6.99 -7.91 7.15
CA ALA A 28 5.90 -7.59 6.24
C ALA A 28 4.54 -7.65 6.97
N GLY A 29 4.34 -8.67 7.81
CA GLY A 29 3.14 -8.76 8.66
C GLY A 29 2.96 -7.55 9.59
N GLN A 30 4.04 -7.04 10.19
CA GLN A 30 3.98 -5.85 11.05
C GLN A 30 3.69 -4.57 10.25
N PHE A 31 4.32 -4.39 9.08
CA PHE A 31 4.20 -3.16 8.31
C PHE A 31 2.93 -3.07 7.45
N ARG A 32 2.29 -4.19 7.09
CA ARG A 32 0.99 -4.17 6.39
C ARG A 32 -0.06 -3.35 7.13
N ALA A 33 -0.02 -3.30 8.47
CA ALA A 33 -0.92 -2.47 9.28
C ALA A 33 -0.77 -0.95 9.06
N ALA A 34 0.33 -0.50 8.43
CA ALA A 34 0.52 0.90 8.07
C ALA A 34 -0.30 1.30 6.83
N LEU A 35 -0.67 0.34 5.98
CA LEU A 35 -1.51 0.56 4.81
C LEU A 35 -2.94 0.86 5.27
N ALA A 36 -3.36 2.12 5.14
CA ALA A 36 -4.70 2.57 5.50
C ALA A 36 -5.04 3.86 4.75
N VAL A 37 -6.26 4.36 4.94
CA VAL A 37 -6.73 5.63 4.38
C VAL A 37 -5.74 6.77 4.69
N SER A 38 -5.45 7.59 3.66
CA SER A 38 -4.61 8.78 3.78
C SER A 38 -5.11 9.74 4.86
N SER A 39 -4.20 10.38 5.59
CA SER A 39 -4.52 11.38 6.62
C SER A 39 -3.63 12.60 6.48
N ALA A 40 -4.21 13.79 6.70
CA ALA A 40 -3.47 15.05 6.71
C ALA A 40 -2.77 15.36 8.05
N GLY A 41 -2.83 14.46 9.04
CA GLY A 41 -2.22 14.69 10.34
C GLY A 41 -3.11 15.45 11.34
N THR A 42 -4.42 15.49 11.11
CA THR A 42 -5.39 16.18 11.98
C THR A 42 -6.05 15.20 12.96
N ASP A 43 -6.68 15.74 14.01
CA ASP A 43 -7.52 14.97 14.96
C ASP A 43 -6.80 13.80 15.65
N GLY A 44 -5.49 13.95 15.88
CA GLY A 44 -4.65 12.94 16.54
C GLY A 44 -4.21 11.78 15.65
N ALA A 45 -4.61 11.76 14.37
CA ALA A 45 -4.07 10.81 13.40
C ALA A 45 -2.69 11.29 12.90
N PRO A 46 -1.69 10.41 12.72
CA PRO A 46 -0.42 10.80 12.11
C PRO A 46 -0.61 11.08 10.61
N TRP A 47 0.22 11.95 10.04
CA TRP A 47 0.21 12.19 8.61
C TRP A 47 0.58 10.91 7.84
N ARG A 48 -0.16 10.62 6.77
CA ARG A 48 0.16 9.52 5.85
C ARG A 48 -0.42 9.72 4.46
N ARG A 49 0.23 9.14 3.46
CA ARG A 49 -0.28 8.99 2.10
C ARG A 49 -0.15 7.56 1.66
N THR A 50 -1.27 6.97 1.26
CA THR A 50 -1.34 5.58 0.81
C THR A 50 -1.94 5.52 -0.58
N ILE A 51 -1.25 4.81 -1.46
CA ILE A 51 -1.67 4.58 -2.84
C ILE A 51 -1.74 3.09 -3.13
N VAL A 52 -2.58 2.74 -4.10
CA VAL A 52 -2.77 1.40 -4.63
C VAL A 52 -2.45 1.43 -6.10
N ALA A 53 -1.72 0.42 -6.57
CA ALA A 53 -1.53 0.16 -7.99
C ALA A 53 -2.53 -0.91 -8.43
N GLU A 54 -3.26 -0.63 -9.50
CA GLU A 54 -4.22 -1.53 -10.11
C GLU A 54 -3.70 -2.02 -11.46
N ASP A 55 -3.79 -3.32 -11.71
CA ASP A 55 -3.67 -3.88 -13.06
C ASP A 55 -5.03 -3.80 -13.73
N VAL A 56 -5.12 -2.99 -14.78
CA VAL A 56 -6.37 -2.74 -15.51
C VAL A 56 -6.48 -3.69 -16.70
N ILE A 57 -7.53 -4.51 -16.67
CA ILE A 57 -7.87 -5.48 -17.71
C ILE A 57 -9.33 -5.24 -18.11
N ASP A 58 -9.57 -4.96 -19.39
CA ASP A 58 -10.91 -4.68 -19.93
C ASP A 58 -11.69 -3.59 -19.17
N GLY A 59 -10.97 -2.59 -18.64
CA GLY A 59 -11.52 -1.47 -17.87
C GLY A 59 -11.82 -1.78 -16.40
N ILE A 60 -11.47 -2.98 -15.92
CA ILE A 60 -11.60 -3.39 -14.53
C ILE A 60 -10.21 -3.33 -13.88
N GLY A 61 -10.06 -2.51 -12.84
CA GLY A 61 -8.83 -2.40 -12.04
C GLY A 61 -8.80 -3.43 -10.93
N ILE A 62 -7.74 -4.24 -10.87
CA ILE A 62 -7.48 -5.20 -9.80
C ILE A 62 -6.30 -4.69 -8.97
N PRO A 63 -6.45 -4.45 -7.65
CA PRO A 63 -5.34 -4.09 -6.78
C PRO A 63 -4.24 -5.16 -6.78
N VAL A 64 -3.02 -4.76 -7.14
CA VAL A 64 -1.86 -5.67 -7.19
C VAL A 64 -0.69 -5.17 -6.35
N ALA A 65 -0.66 -3.90 -5.97
CA ALA A 65 0.32 -3.36 -5.04
C ALA A 65 -0.28 -2.25 -4.20
N ALA A 66 0.35 -1.97 -3.05
CA ALA A 66 0.09 -0.77 -2.29
C ALA A 66 1.37 -0.25 -1.66
N GLY A 67 1.41 1.08 -1.48
CA GLY A 67 2.52 1.78 -0.87
C GLY A 67 2.01 2.85 0.07
N VAL A 68 2.68 3.00 1.20
CA VAL A 68 2.42 4.07 2.17
C VAL A 68 3.69 4.85 2.45
N VAL A 69 3.53 6.16 2.61
CA VAL A 69 4.50 7.04 3.27
C VAL A 69 3.83 7.66 4.49
N TYR A 70 4.46 7.59 5.66
CA TYR A 70 3.83 8.02 6.91
C TYR A 70 4.83 8.55 7.95
N GLU A 71 4.32 9.38 8.85
CA GLU A 71 5.08 9.84 10.03
C GLU A 71 5.12 8.76 11.11
N ALA A 72 6.26 8.66 11.80
CA ALA A 72 6.39 7.83 13.00
C ALA A 72 7.12 8.61 14.11
N SER A 73 6.63 8.46 15.35
CA SER A 73 7.16 9.19 16.51
C SER A 73 8.62 8.90 16.84
N LEU A 74 9.12 7.72 16.46
CA LEU A 74 10.50 7.30 16.76
C LEU A 74 11.54 8.17 16.03
N HIS A 75 11.22 8.67 14.84
CA HIS A 75 12.10 9.52 14.03
C HIS A 75 11.31 10.67 13.40
N PRO A 76 11.01 11.73 14.18
CA PRO A 76 10.06 12.78 13.76
C PRO A 76 10.52 13.62 12.57
N GLU A 77 11.80 13.56 12.22
CA GLU A 77 12.37 14.27 11.05
C GLU A 77 12.43 13.39 9.79
N ARG A 78 11.87 12.16 9.85
CA ARG A 78 11.92 11.20 8.75
C ARG A 78 10.55 10.60 8.49
N LEU A 79 10.25 10.40 7.22
CA LEU A 79 9.10 9.61 6.80
C LEU A 79 9.50 8.14 6.67
N TRP A 80 8.59 7.28 7.07
CA TRP A 80 8.68 5.84 6.90
C TRP A 80 7.94 5.43 5.64
N THR A 81 8.39 4.37 4.99
CA THR A 81 7.71 3.82 3.82
C THR A 81 7.62 2.31 3.89
N TYR A 82 6.49 1.79 3.42
CA TYR A 82 6.30 0.37 3.17
C TYR A 82 5.61 0.22 1.81
N ILE A 83 6.12 -0.68 0.99
CA ILE A 83 5.60 -0.98 -0.34
C ILE A 83 5.55 -2.50 -0.47
N GLU A 84 4.43 -3.02 -0.92
CA GLU A 84 4.26 -4.43 -1.21
C GLU A 84 3.61 -4.63 -2.58
N VAL A 85 4.18 -5.55 -3.36
CA VAL A 85 3.76 -5.88 -4.72
C VAL A 85 3.44 -7.37 -4.78
N ALA A 86 2.28 -7.71 -5.36
CA ALA A 86 1.85 -9.07 -5.62
C ALA A 86 2.94 -9.84 -6.35
N ARG A 87 3.13 -11.12 -5.98
CA ARG A 87 4.27 -11.93 -6.45
C ARG A 87 4.40 -11.94 -7.96
N ASP A 88 3.29 -12.07 -8.67
CA ASP A 88 3.25 -12.19 -10.13
C ASP A 88 3.41 -10.84 -10.85
N HIS A 89 3.38 -9.73 -10.10
CA HIS A 89 3.56 -8.35 -10.58
C HIS A 89 4.92 -7.75 -10.19
N ARG A 90 5.77 -8.52 -9.50
CA ARG A 90 7.14 -8.08 -9.14
C ARG A 90 8.03 -7.99 -10.38
N ARG A 91 9.12 -7.22 -10.27
CA ARG A 91 10.09 -6.95 -11.36
C ARG A 91 9.52 -6.17 -12.55
N ALA A 92 8.34 -5.57 -12.40
CA ALA A 92 7.72 -4.70 -13.40
C ALA A 92 7.89 -3.19 -13.10
N GLY A 93 8.63 -2.82 -12.05
CA GLY A 93 8.85 -1.42 -11.67
C GLY A 93 7.70 -0.77 -10.89
N ILE A 94 6.65 -1.50 -10.52
CA ILE A 94 5.44 -0.95 -9.86
C ILE A 94 5.76 -0.22 -8.55
N GLY A 95 6.73 -0.74 -7.77
CA GLY A 95 7.15 -0.16 -6.49
C GLY A 95 8.46 0.64 -6.54
N ALA A 96 8.93 1.03 -7.74
CA ALA A 96 10.16 1.78 -7.91
C ALA A 96 10.01 3.27 -7.56
#